data_AF-A0A0P9ALB5-F1
#
_entry.id   AF-A0A0P9ALB5-F1
#
_cell.length_a   1.000
_cell.length_b   1.000
_cell.length_c   1.000
_cell.angle_alpha   90.00
_cell.angle_beta   90.00
_cell.angle_gamma   90.00
#
_symmetry.space_group_name_H-M   'P 1'
#
loop_
_entity.id
_entity.type
_entity.pdbx_description
1 polymer ?
#
loop_
_entity_poly.entity_id
_entity_poly.type
_entity_poly.pdbx_seq_one_letter_code
_entity_poly.pdbx_strand_id
1 'polypeptide(L)'
;MDGTQNPWQDMKPCERMSYLLKSGHLSDCSFALFEEDGSKVVVKCHKFVLMSASPVFERMFEGDFDEARLSENIVLDDVSAPDFRKFIEYVYWNDNDLLQKISLETTRSLVYLSKKFMVTSMTSACMDSLRLRLADLKPDEVIDMYEYAHQLGDLILISSVQTLFITNPHKYIDRQEVFDLSNEVFLKFIKFYQGFVTEKVRFCLIERYCQMKGMIKPSLKIFKQFKIKTDNENGNEDENSPKKKKEDSRNSSIEEDIEYVSDILTKRLSISKENNNTTADNQVTSASSQQEESKKIKNKKNLEYIQKLLETIKFTSMSAIEFCSGPGMSNLMTDTQKYDILSRICLTNDFSPKPKQSHHSRNSHSFRFY
;
A
#
# COMPACT_ATOMS: atom_id res chain seq x y z
N MET A 1 -59.59 -1.66 19.31
CA MET A 1 -58.79 -2.58 20.15
C MET A 1 -58.02 -3.44 19.18
N ASP A 2 -56.80 -3.02 18.86
CA ASP A 2 -56.00 -3.66 17.83
C ASP A 2 -54.92 -4.54 18.48
N GLY A 3 -54.71 -5.72 17.88
CA GLY A 3 -53.82 -6.83 18.20
C GLY A 3 -53.10 -6.87 19.55
N THR A 4 -53.40 -7.89 20.36
CA THR A 4 -52.55 -8.39 21.45
C THR A 4 -51.17 -8.80 20.91
N GLN A 5 -50.24 -7.86 20.84
CA GLN A 5 -48.81 -8.16 20.77
C GLN A 5 -48.44 -8.88 22.06
N ASN A 6 -47.84 -10.07 21.95
CA ASN A 6 -47.29 -10.77 23.11
C ASN A 6 -46.38 -9.82 23.91
N PRO A 7 -46.40 -9.86 25.25
CA PRO A 7 -45.49 -9.09 26.08
C PRO A 7 -44.04 -9.24 25.61
N TRP A 8 -43.31 -8.13 25.49
CA TRP A 8 -41.92 -8.17 25.01
C TRP A 8 -41.00 -8.99 25.93
N GLN A 9 -41.39 -9.19 27.18
CA GLN A 9 -40.72 -10.07 28.14
C GLN A 9 -40.73 -11.54 27.69
N ASP A 10 -41.73 -11.96 26.92
CA ASP A 10 -41.86 -13.34 26.43
C ASP A 10 -41.00 -13.63 25.19
N MET A 11 -40.36 -12.60 24.60
CA MET A 11 -39.42 -12.75 23.50
C MET A 11 -38.13 -13.48 23.95
N LYS A 12 -37.43 -14.14 23.02
CA LYS A 12 -36.12 -14.74 23.30
C LYS A 12 -35.12 -13.65 23.74
N PRO A 13 -34.05 -13.98 24.49
CA PRO A 13 -33.10 -12.98 25.01
C PRO A 13 -32.59 -11.97 23.95
N CYS A 14 -32.12 -12.44 22.79
CA CYS A 14 -31.64 -11.55 21.73
C CYS A 14 -32.76 -10.72 21.08
N GLU A 15 -33.94 -11.31 20.88
CA GLU A 15 -35.11 -10.61 20.33
C GLU A 15 -35.60 -9.50 21.26
N ARG A 16 -35.61 -9.79 22.57
CA ARG A 16 -35.93 -8.85 23.63
C ARG A 16 -34.99 -7.65 23.62
N MET A 17 -33.69 -7.92 23.52
CA MET A 17 -32.66 -6.89 23.47
C MET A 17 -32.74 -6.05 22.18
N SER A 18 -33.05 -6.69 21.04
CA SER A 18 -33.34 -6.00 19.78
C SER A 18 -34.58 -5.10 19.88
N TYR A 19 -35.64 -5.57 20.53
CA TYR A 19 -36.85 -4.79 20.78
C TYR A 19 -36.55 -3.56 21.64
N LEU A 20 -35.82 -3.71 22.75
CA LEU A 20 -35.43 -2.59 23.62
C LEU A 20 -34.63 -1.54 22.85
N LEU A 21 -33.62 -1.96 22.08
CA LEU A 21 -32.81 -1.06 21.26
C LEU A 21 -33.64 -0.31 20.21
N LYS A 22 -34.50 -1.03 19.46
CA LYS A 22 -35.29 -0.44 18.37
C LYS A 22 -36.40 0.48 18.84
N SER A 23 -37.08 0.12 19.94
CA SER A 23 -38.17 0.92 20.50
C SER A 23 -37.66 2.08 21.37
N GLY A 24 -36.46 1.97 21.93
CA GLY A 24 -35.95 2.87 22.97
C GLY A 24 -36.71 2.75 24.29
N HIS A 25 -37.49 1.68 24.49
CA HIS A 25 -38.19 1.43 25.75
C HIS A 25 -37.16 1.20 26.86
N LEU A 26 -37.29 1.91 27.99
CA LEU A 26 -36.36 1.91 29.14
C LEU A 26 -34.97 2.52 28.85
N SER A 27 -34.79 3.23 27.74
CA SER A 27 -33.54 3.93 27.47
C SER A 27 -33.27 5.03 28.49
N ASP A 28 -32.05 5.09 29.01
CA ASP A 28 -31.56 6.04 30.01
C ASP A 28 -30.33 6.82 29.52
N CYS A 29 -29.91 6.63 28.26
CA CYS A 29 -28.96 7.48 27.55
C CYS A 29 -29.28 7.57 26.06
N SER A 30 -28.67 8.54 25.37
CA SER A 30 -28.78 8.62 23.92
C SER A 30 -27.59 9.34 23.27
N PHE A 31 -27.36 9.01 22.00
CA PHE A 31 -26.29 9.56 21.18
C PHE A 31 -26.88 10.35 20.02
N ALA A 32 -26.36 11.56 19.80
CA ALA A 32 -26.67 12.40 18.66
C ALA A 32 -25.60 12.20 17.58
N LEU A 33 -26.02 11.73 16.41
CA LEU A 33 -25.17 11.42 15.26
C LEU A 33 -25.69 12.14 14.01
N PHE A 34 -24.94 12.05 12.93
CA PHE A 34 -25.31 12.63 11.64
C PHE A 34 -25.40 11.54 10.56
N GLU A 35 -26.46 11.61 9.77
CA GLU A 35 -26.60 10.82 8.55
C GLU A 35 -25.76 11.45 7.41
N GLU A 36 -25.63 10.75 6.28
CA GLU A 36 -24.83 11.21 5.14
C GLU A 36 -25.32 12.55 4.54
N ASP A 37 -26.61 12.86 4.67
CA ASP A 37 -27.22 14.11 4.24
C ASP A 37 -27.04 15.27 5.25
N GLY A 38 -26.34 15.04 6.35
CA GLY A 38 -26.11 15.99 7.44
C GLY A 38 -27.29 16.11 8.42
N SER A 39 -28.34 15.31 8.27
CA SER A 39 -29.46 15.30 9.21
C SER A 39 -29.05 14.70 10.55
N LYS A 40 -29.47 15.34 11.64
CA LYS A 40 -29.19 14.89 13.00
C LYS A 40 -30.15 13.77 13.40
N VAL A 41 -29.59 12.65 13.84
CA VAL A 41 -30.35 11.47 14.31
C VAL A 41 -29.96 11.14 15.75
N VAL A 42 -30.95 10.69 16.52
CA VAL A 42 -30.76 10.31 17.93
C VAL A 42 -30.93 8.81 18.08
N VAL A 43 -29.89 8.15 18.60
CA VAL A 43 -29.89 6.71 18.93
C VAL A 43 -30.05 6.57 20.44
N LYS A 44 -31.18 6.01 20.87
CA LYS A 44 -31.46 5.74 22.29
C LYS A 44 -30.83 4.42 22.73
N CYS A 45 -30.22 4.41 23.91
CA CYS A 45 -29.45 3.29 24.43
C CYS A 45 -29.71 3.07 25.94
N HIS A 46 -29.13 2.00 26.47
CA HIS A 46 -29.22 1.59 27.87
C HIS A 46 -27.82 1.60 28.50
N LYS A 47 -27.58 2.45 29.48
CA LYS A 47 -26.29 2.62 30.17
C LYS A 47 -25.78 1.27 30.67
N PHE A 48 -26.61 0.49 31.35
CA PHE A 48 -26.21 -0.83 31.86
C PHE A 48 -25.60 -1.73 30.77
N VAL A 49 -26.22 -1.81 29.59
CA VAL A 49 -25.72 -2.63 28.48
C VAL A 49 -24.37 -2.09 28.00
N LEU A 50 -24.26 -0.78 27.79
CA LEU A 50 -23.03 -0.15 27.32
C LEU A 50 -21.87 -0.29 28.30
N MET A 51 -22.11 -0.03 29.59
CA MET A 51 -21.10 -0.16 30.64
C MET A 51 -20.63 -1.60 30.80
N SER A 52 -21.54 -2.58 30.70
CA SER A 52 -21.18 -4.00 30.77
C SER A 52 -20.24 -4.46 29.65
N ALA A 53 -20.25 -3.76 28.51
CA ALA A 53 -19.46 -4.09 27.33
C ALA A 53 -18.19 -3.22 27.17
N SER A 54 -18.07 -2.11 27.90
CA SER A 54 -17.03 -1.11 27.69
C SER A 54 -16.65 -0.38 28.97
N PRO A 55 -15.36 -0.38 29.37
CA PRO A 55 -14.88 0.45 30.47
C PRO A 55 -14.90 1.94 30.13
N VAL A 56 -14.95 2.31 28.84
CA VAL A 56 -15.10 3.71 28.43
C VAL A 56 -16.51 4.19 28.76
N PHE A 57 -17.54 3.40 28.44
CA PHE A 57 -18.91 3.74 28.79
C PHE A 57 -19.13 3.72 30.31
N GLU A 58 -18.54 2.77 31.04
CA GLU A 58 -18.58 2.77 32.51
C GLU A 58 -18.04 4.08 33.09
N ARG A 59 -16.83 4.49 32.67
CA ARG A 59 -16.27 5.79 33.12
C ARG A 59 -17.09 6.99 32.64
N MET A 60 -17.64 6.95 31.43
CA MET A 60 -18.44 8.04 30.86
C MET A 60 -19.71 8.30 31.69
N PHE A 61 -20.36 7.24 32.19
CA PHE A 61 -21.65 7.37 32.88
C PHE A 61 -21.56 7.39 34.41
N GLU A 62 -20.56 6.75 35.01
CA GLU A 62 -20.40 6.66 36.47
C GLU A 62 -19.20 7.45 37.00
N GLY A 63 -18.35 7.98 36.10
CA GLY A 63 -17.22 8.83 36.49
C GLY A 63 -17.61 10.30 36.68
N ASP A 64 -16.63 11.11 37.08
CA ASP A 64 -16.82 12.56 37.32
C ASP A 64 -16.88 13.42 36.03
N PHE A 65 -17.21 12.81 34.89
CA PHE A 65 -17.27 13.50 33.60
C PHE A 65 -18.59 14.26 33.41
N ASP A 66 -18.59 15.25 32.51
CA ASP A 66 -19.79 16.04 32.23
C ASP A 66 -20.90 15.16 31.68
N GLU A 67 -20.56 14.13 30.90
CA GLU A 67 -21.49 13.15 30.33
C GLU A 67 -22.28 12.37 31.39
N ALA A 68 -21.71 12.14 32.57
CA ALA A 68 -22.42 11.54 33.71
C ALA A 68 -23.50 12.48 34.28
N ARG A 69 -23.32 13.80 34.11
CA ARG A 69 -24.20 14.87 34.59
C ARG A 69 -25.09 15.47 33.49
N LEU A 70 -24.88 15.11 32.22
CA LEU A 70 -25.66 15.62 31.10
C LEU A 70 -27.08 15.04 31.13
N SER A 71 -28.07 15.93 30.98
CA SER A 71 -29.44 15.56 30.62
C SER A 71 -29.67 15.55 29.11
N GLU A 72 -28.68 15.99 28.33
CA GLU A 72 -28.69 16.07 26.87
C GLU A 72 -28.00 14.86 26.20
N ASN A 73 -28.16 14.74 24.88
CA ASN A 73 -27.62 13.62 24.10
C ASN A 73 -26.09 13.75 23.93
N ILE A 74 -25.37 12.63 24.03
CA ILE A 74 -23.92 12.57 23.76
C ILE A 74 -23.69 12.74 22.26
N VAL A 75 -22.97 13.77 21.84
CA VAL A 75 -22.75 14.06 20.42
C VAL A 75 -21.54 13.28 19.90
N LEU A 76 -21.70 12.62 18.76
CA LEU A 76 -20.63 11.97 18.00
C LEU A 76 -20.63 12.53 16.58
N ASP A 77 -19.59 13.30 16.25
CA ASP A 77 -19.41 14.01 14.99
C ASP A 77 -18.36 13.37 14.06
N ASP A 78 -17.60 12.41 14.58
CA ASP A 78 -16.54 11.70 13.87
C ASP A 78 -16.96 10.32 13.32
N VAL A 79 -18.25 9.98 13.40
CA VAL A 79 -18.78 8.73 12.86
C VAL A 79 -20.19 8.89 12.28
N SER A 80 -20.48 8.12 11.23
CA SER A 80 -21.79 8.07 10.60
C SER A 80 -22.82 7.38 11.49
N ALA A 81 -24.08 7.82 11.42
CA ALA A 81 -25.18 7.15 12.12
C ALA A 81 -25.35 5.66 11.72
N PRO A 82 -25.22 5.24 10.44
CA PRO A 82 -25.30 3.83 10.04
C PRO A 82 -24.24 2.95 10.70
N ASP A 83 -22.97 3.39 10.72
CA ASP A 83 -21.87 2.61 11.32
C ASP A 83 -22.02 2.53 12.84
N PHE A 84 -22.42 3.62 13.49
CA PHE A 84 -22.66 3.61 14.94
C PHE A 84 -23.83 2.69 15.32
N ARG A 85 -24.90 2.64 14.51
CA ARG A 85 -25.98 1.68 14.74
C ARG A 85 -25.46 0.24 14.70
N LYS A 86 -24.60 -0.10 13.74
CA LYS A 86 -23.97 -1.44 13.67
C LYS A 86 -23.09 -1.75 14.87
N PHE A 87 -22.36 -0.75 15.35
CA PHE A 87 -21.59 -0.87 16.58
C PHE A 87 -22.48 -1.19 17.78
N ILE A 88 -23.57 -0.44 17.98
CA ILE A 88 -24.50 -0.65 19.09
C ILE A 88 -25.25 -1.99 18.96
N GLU A 89 -25.67 -2.39 17.76
CA GLU A 89 -26.27 -3.70 17.52
C GLU A 89 -25.36 -4.83 18.02
N TYR A 90 -24.07 -4.79 17.66
CA TYR A 90 -23.12 -5.77 18.17
C TYR A 90 -22.95 -5.68 19.69
N VAL A 91 -22.85 -4.49 20.28
CA VAL A 91 -22.71 -4.34 21.74
C VAL A 91 -23.87 -5.01 22.48
N TYR A 92 -25.06 -5.02 21.89
CA TYR A 92 -26.25 -5.60 22.48
C TYR A 92 -26.32 -7.14 22.35
N TRP A 93 -25.80 -7.73 21.26
CA TRP A 93 -26.02 -9.15 20.94
C TRP A 93 -24.73 -9.98 20.90
N ASN A 94 -23.58 -9.34 20.70
CA ASN A 94 -22.26 -9.93 20.47
C ASN A 94 -22.28 -11.01 19.36
N ASP A 95 -22.97 -10.70 18.24
CA ASP A 95 -23.16 -11.60 17.10
C ASP A 95 -22.07 -11.40 16.04
N ASN A 96 -21.13 -12.34 15.97
CA ASN A 96 -20.02 -12.33 15.01
C ASN A 96 -20.45 -12.71 13.59
N ASP A 97 -21.56 -13.45 13.42
CA ASP A 97 -22.03 -13.88 12.09
C ASP A 97 -22.53 -12.68 11.29
N LEU A 98 -23.05 -11.66 11.98
CA LEU A 98 -23.43 -10.40 11.35
C LEU A 98 -22.21 -9.62 10.83
N LEU A 99 -21.08 -9.68 11.53
CA LEU A 99 -19.85 -8.98 11.12
C LEU A 99 -19.28 -9.51 9.80
N GLN A 100 -19.52 -10.79 9.47
CA GLN A 100 -19.07 -11.35 8.19
C GLN A 100 -19.90 -10.85 6.99
N LYS A 101 -21.10 -10.30 7.23
CA LYS A 101 -22.05 -9.88 6.20
C LYS A 101 -21.98 -8.39 5.89
N ILE A 102 -21.27 -7.60 6.70
CA ILE A 102 -21.13 -6.16 6.49
C ILE A 102 -20.00 -5.83 5.48
N SER A 103 -20.09 -4.64 4.88
CA SER A 103 -19.07 -4.16 3.93
C SER A 103 -17.71 -3.98 4.62
N LEU A 104 -16.61 -4.04 3.85
CA LEU A 104 -15.27 -3.79 4.40
C LEU A 104 -15.17 -2.41 5.03
N GLU A 105 -15.81 -1.41 4.42
CA GLU A 105 -15.79 -0.04 4.92
C GLU A 105 -16.46 0.07 6.29
N THR A 106 -17.67 -0.49 6.43
CA THR A 106 -18.32 -0.56 7.74
C THR A 106 -17.49 -1.38 8.73
N THR A 107 -16.86 -2.49 8.32
CA THR A 107 -15.95 -3.24 9.21
C THR A 107 -14.79 -2.37 9.71
N ARG A 108 -14.20 -1.52 8.87
CA ARG A 108 -13.15 -0.57 9.26
C ARG A 108 -13.66 0.48 10.24
N SER A 109 -14.85 1.04 10.00
CA SER A 109 -15.53 1.94 10.94
C SER A 109 -15.79 1.27 12.29
N LEU A 110 -16.18 -0.01 12.29
CA LEU A 110 -16.37 -0.78 13.52
C LEU A 110 -15.05 -1.03 14.27
N VAL A 111 -13.93 -1.30 13.58
CA VAL A 111 -12.60 -1.38 14.22
C VAL A 111 -12.23 -0.06 14.90
N TYR A 112 -12.52 1.08 14.25
CA TYR A 112 -12.31 2.39 14.85
C TYR A 112 -13.17 2.58 16.11
N LEU A 113 -14.48 2.34 16.02
CA LEU A 113 -15.40 2.47 17.14
C LEU A 113 -15.06 1.51 18.29
N SER A 114 -14.71 0.26 17.97
CA SER A 114 -14.34 -0.75 18.97
C SER A 114 -13.07 -0.38 19.71
N LYS A 115 -12.09 0.23 19.04
CA LYS A 115 -10.90 0.78 19.70
C LYS A 115 -11.25 2.03 20.52
N LYS A 116 -12.02 2.98 19.97
CA LYS A 116 -12.45 4.22 20.64
C LYS A 116 -13.18 3.95 21.96
N PHE A 117 -14.11 2.99 21.94
CA PHE A 117 -14.89 2.59 23.11
C PHE A 117 -14.33 1.35 23.81
N MET A 118 -13.13 0.89 23.49
CA MET A 118 -12.47 -0.27 24.12
C MET A 118 -13.33 -1.55 24.18
N VAL A 119 -14.15 -1.82 23.16
CA VAL A 119 -14.88 -3.08 22.99
C VAL A 119 -13.93 -4.09 22.33
N THR A 120 -13.08 -4.72 23.14
CA THR A 120 -11.98 -5.57 22.67
C THR A 120 -12.47 -6.83 21.95
N SER A 121 -13.60 -7.42 22.38
CA SER A 121 -14.22 -8.56 21.71
C SER A 121 -14.58 -8.25 20.25
N MET A 122 -15.23 -7.10 20.02
CA MET A 122 -15.54 -6.62 18.68
C MET A 122 -14.27 -6.33 17.87
N THR A 123 -13.26 -5.71 18.51
CA THR A 123 -11.99 -5.39 17.84
C THR A 123 -11.38 -6.66 17.26
N SER A 124 -11.26 -7.72 18.06
CA SER A 124 -10.75 -9.01 17.60
C SER A 124 -11.63 -9.60 16.49
N ALA A 125 -12.95 -9.63 16.67
CA ALA A 125 -13.88 -10.20 15.68
C ALA A 125 -13.84 -9.48 14.33
N CYS A 126 -13.77 -8.15 14.33
CA CYS A 126 -13.64 -7.35 13.10
C CYS A 126 -12.30 -7.61 12.41
N MET A 127 -11.20 -7.62 13.17
CA MET A 127 -9.87 -7.91 12.61
C MET A 127 -9.77 -9.32 12.02
N ASP A 128 -10.41 -10.30 12.65
CA ASP A 128 -10.47 -11.67 12.13
C ASP A 128 -11.33 -11.76 10.87
N SER A 129 -12.45 -11.03 10.80
CA SER A 129 -13.24 -10.91 9.57
C SER A 129 -12.42 -10.28 8.43
N LEU A 130 -11.68 -9.20 8.69
CA LEU A 130 -10.80 -8.58 7.69
C LEU A 130 -9.74 -9.55 7.16
N ARG A 131 -9.12 -10.34 8.06
CA ARG A 131 -8.11 -11.35 7.68
C ARG A 131 -8.71 -12.49 6.87
N LEU A 132 -9.87 -12.99 7.28
CA LEU A 132 -10.55 -14.09 6.59
C LEU A 132 -10.93 -13.71 5.16
N ARG A 133 -11.42 -12.47 4.97
CA ARG A 133 -11.85 -11.94 3.67
C ARG A 133 -10.70 -11.56 2.75
N LEU A 134 -9.47 -11.47 3.27
CA LEU A 134 -8.31 -10.95 2.55
C LEU A 134 -8.00 -11.74 1.26
N ALA A 135 -8.24 -13.05 1.26
CA ALA A 135 -8.01 -13.91 0.11
C ALA A 135 -8.95 -13.63 -1.08
N ASP A 136 -10.16 -13.15 -0.80
CA ASP A 136 -11.21 -12.90 -1.79
C ASP A 136 -11.21 -11.46 -2.31
N LEU A 137 -10.36 -10.60 -1.74
CA LEU A 137 -10.27 -9.20 -2.13
C LEU A 137 -9.66 -9.01 -3.51
N LYS A 138 -10.15 -7.98 -4.21
CA LYS A 138 -9.55 -7.53 -5.46
C LYS A 138 -8.18 -6.88 -5.21
N PRO A 139 -7.31 -6.81 -6.25
CA PRO A 139 -5.95 -6.29 -6.08
C PRO A 139 -5.87 -4.87 -5.50
N ASP A 140 -6.75 -3.98 -5.93
CA ASP A 140 -6.94 -2.62 -5.43
C ASP A 140 -7.30 -2.63 -3.94
N GLU A 141 -8.32 -3.40 -3.55
CA GLU A 141 -8.75 -3.54 -2.16
C GLU A 141 -7.65 -4.09 -1.23
N VAL A 142 -6.79 -5.00 -1.74
CA VAL A 142 -5.63 -5.52 -0.99
C VAL A 142 -4.59 -4.44 -0.75
N ILE A 143 -4.34 -3.56 -1.73
CA ILE A 143 -3.39 -2.45 -1.59
C ILE A 143 -3.94 -1.41 -0.61
N ASP A 144 -5.23 -1.10 -0.68
CA ASP A 144 -5.90 -0.23 0.29
C ASP A 144 -5.86 -0.84 1.70
N MET A 145 -6.00 -2.17 1.81
CA MET A 145 -5.83 -2.88 3.08
C MET A 145 -4.41 -2.77 3.62
N TYR A 146 -3.39 -2.71 2.76
CA TYR A 146 -2.00 -2.48 3.18
C TYR A 146 -1.83 -1.11 3.84
N GLU A 147 -2.34 -0.05 3.21
CA GLU A 147 -2.36 1.31 3.77
C GLU A 147 -3.07 1.33 5.12
N TYR A 148 -4.28 0.78 5.15
CA TYR A 148 -5.09 0.72 6.37
C TYR A 148 -4.39 -0.03 7.51
N ALA A 149 -3.77 -1.18 7.22
CA ALA A 149 -3.06 -1.98 8.22
C ALA A 149 -1.88 -1.22 8.85
N HIS A 150 -1.15 -0.43 8.05
CA HIS A 150 -0.08 0.45 8.55
C HIS A 150 -0.62 1.61 9.38
N GLN A 151 -1.74 2.22 8.99
CA GLN A 151 -2.40 3.28 9.77
C GLN A 151 -2.86 2.76 11.13
N LEU A 152 -3.36 1.52 11.20
CA LEU A 152 -3.72 0.86 12.45
C LEU A 152 -2.52 0.41 13.30
N GLY A 153 -1.35 0.25 12.69
CA GLY A 153 -0.19 -0.38 13.31
C GLY A 153 -0.38 -1.89 13.56
N ASP A 154 -1.27 -2.57 12.83
CA ASP A 154 -1.56 -3.99 13.04
C ASP A 154 -0.55 -4.88 12.29
N LEU A 155 0.49 -5.34 12.98
CA LEU A 155 1.57 -6.13 12.39
C LEU A 155 1.09 -7.45 11.78
N ILE A 156 0.04 -8.06 12.33
CA ILE A 156 -0.51 -9.32 11.84
C ILE A 156 -1.16 -9.10 10.47
N LEU A 157 -2.04 -8.11 10.34
CA LEU A 157 -2.71 -7.77 9.09
C LEU A 157 -1.69 -7.30 8.04
N ILE A 158 -0.69 -6.50 8.41
CA ILE A 158 0.43 -6.13 7.52
C ILE A 158 1.11 -7.39 6.97
N SER A 159 1.45 -8.34 7.84
CA SER A 159 2.11 -9.60 7.44
C SER A 159 1.21 -10.47 6.55
N SER A 160 -0.10 -10.51 6.81
CA SER A 160 -1.07 -11.21 5.97
C SER A 160 -1.13 -10.62 4.56
N VAL A 161 -1.19 -9.30 4.43
CA VAL A 161 -1.17 -8.62 3.12
C VAL A 161 0.17 -8.81 2.40
N GLN A 162 1.29 -8.71 3.13
CA GLN A 162 2.63 -8.94 2.58
C GLN A 162 2.82 -10.37 2.05
N THR A 163 2.18 -11.35 2.67
CA THR A 163 2.18 -12.72 2.18
C THR A 163 1.57 -12.78 0.76
N LEU A 164 0.44 -12.11 0.53
CA LEU A 164 -0.15 -12.01 -0.81
C LEU A 164 0.78 -11.33 -1.82
N PHE A 165 1.46 -10.26 -1.40
CA PHE A 165 2.43 -9.54 -2.24
C PHE A 165 3.60 -10.41 -2.67
N ILE A 166 4.11 -11.28 -1.79
CA ILE A 166 5.21 -12.22 -2.12
C ILE A 166 4.70 -13.39 -2.95
N THR A 167 3.50 -13.90 -2.68
CA THR A 167 2.93 -15.02 -3.43
C THR A 167 2.64 -14.64 -4.89
N ASN A 168 2.19 -13.40 -5.16
CA ASN A 168 1.89 -12.94 -6.52
C ASN A 168 2.40 -11.51 -6.81
N PRO A 169 3.72 -11.27 -6.89
CA PRO A 169 4.27 -9.91 -6.99
C PRO A 169 3.75 -9.13 -8.20
N HIS A 170 3.63 -9.77 -9.37
CA HIS A 170 3.14 -9.12 -10.61
C HIS A 170 1.71 -8.62 -10.52
N LYS A 171 0.89 -9.20 -9.64
CA LYS A 171 -0.51 -8.82 -9.46
C LYS A 171 -0.64 -7.45 -8.78
N TYR A 172 0.33 -7.06 -7.95
CA TYR A 172 0.23 -5.91 -7.04
C TYR A 172 1.28 -4.82 -7.30
N ILE A 173 2.53 -5.17 -7.63
CA ILE A 173 3.67 -4.27 -7.47
C ILE A 173 3.62 -2.97 -8.30
N ASP A 174 3.02 -3.00 -9.49
CA ASP A 174 2.95 -1.86 -10.44
C ASP A 174 1.50 -1.41 -10.71
N ARG A 175 0.60 -1.69 -9.75
CA ARG A 175 -0.79 -1.26 -9.77
C ARG A 175 -0.92 0.24 -9.48
N GLN A 176 -1.98 0.87 -9.97
CA GLN A 176 -2.16 2.32 -9.82
C GLN A 176 -2.28 2.73 -8.36
N GLU A 177 -2.96 1.91 -7.57
CA GLU A 177 -3.29 2.10 -6.17
C GLU A 177 -2.02 2.14 -5.29
N VAL A 178 -0.94 1.47 -5.71
CA VAL A 178 0.38 1.57 -5.06
C VAL A 178 0.89 3.02 -5.07
N PHE A 179 0.59 3.77 -6.14
CA PHE A 179 1.02 5.16 -6.27
C PHE A 179 0.10 6.15 -5.55
N ASP A 180 -1.05 5.68 -5.07
CA ASP A 180 -1.97 6.45 -4.24
C ASP A 180 -1.62 6.39 -2.75
N LEU A 181 -0.89 5.34 -2.32
CA LEU A 181 -0.35 5.18 -0.96
C LEU A 181 0.26 6.46 -0.38
N SER A 182 0.14 6.63 0.93
CA SER A 182 0.76 7.74 1.66
C SER A 182 2.29 7.65 1.58
N ASN A 183 2.98 8.79 1.71
CA ASN A 183 4.45 8.84 1.62
C ASN A 183 5.13 7.86 2.60
N GLU A 184 4.59 7.73 3.81
CA GLU A 184 5.15 6.82 4.81
C GLU A 184 4.95 5.35 4.40
N VAL A 185 3.74 4.98 3.98
CA VAL A 185 3.43 3.60 3.61
C VAL A 185 4.11 3.21 2.31
N PHE A 186 4.20 4.09 1.32
CA PHE A 186 4.96 3.83 0.09
C PHE A 186 6.44 3.57 0.37
N LEU A 187 7.06 4.31 1.30
CA LEU A 187 8.44 4.05 1.72
C LEU A 187 8.57 2.66 2.37
N LYS A 188 7.61 2.25 3.21
CA LYS A 188 7.57 0.91 3.81
C LYS A 188 7.37 -0.17 2.74
N PHE A 189 6.53 0.09 1.73
CA PHE A 189 6.30 -0.78 0.58
C PHE A 189 7.57 -1.02 -0.24
N ILE A 190 8.31 0.06 -0.57
CA ILE A 190 9.58 -0.04 -1.30
C ILE A 190 10.66 -0.78 -0.50
N LYS A 191 10.72 -0.57 0.82
CA LYS A 191 11.63 -1.32 1.71
C LYS A 191 11.24 -2.78 1.81
N PHE A 192 9.94 -3.09 1.85
CA PHE A 192 9.45 -4.45 1.91
C PHE A 192 9.92 -5.28 0.70
N TYR A 193 9.91 -4.72 -0.51
CA TYR A 193 10.38 -5.41 -1.71
C TYR A 193 11.91 -5.51 -1.83
N GLN A 194 12.67 -5.02 -0.86
CA GLN A 194 14.13 -5.17 -0.84
C GLN A 194 14.50 -6.66 -0.82
N GLY A 195 15.31 -7.09 -1.79
CA GLY A 195 15.72 -8.50 -1.93
C GLY A 195 14.68 -9.41 -2.58
N PHE A 196 13.44 -8.97 -2.77
CA PHE A 196 12.41 -9.72 -3.50
C PHE A 196 12.34 -9.36 -4.98
N VAL A 197 12.67 -8.11 -5.33
CA VAL A 197 12.79 -7.65 -6.72
C VAL A 197 14.09 -6.90 -6.93
N THR A 198 14.50 -6.75 -8.19
CA THR A 198 15.77 -6.07 -8.51
C THR A 198 15.72 -4.60 -8.12
N GLU A 199 16.89 -4.04 -7.81
CA GLU A 199 17.01 -2.61 -7.49
C GLU A 199 16.50 -1.71 -8.64
N LYS A 200 16.63 -2.17 -9.89
CA LYS A 200 16.11 -1.46 -11.07
C LYS A 200 14.58 -1.36 -11.02
N VAL A 201 13.88 -2.45 -10.68
CA VAL A 201 12.41 -2.45 -10.51
C VAL A 201 12.02 -1.49 -9.40
N ARG A 202 12.64 -1.59 -8.21
CA ARG A 202 12.36 -0.70 -7.08
C ARG A 202 12.57 0.77 -7.43
N PHE A 203 13.65 1.08 -8.15
CA PHE A 203 13.92 2.44 -8.63
C PHE A 203 12.82 2.94 -9.57
N CYS A 204 12.37 2.12 -10.54
CA CYS A 204 11.29 2.52 -11.44
C CYS A 204 9.98 2.80 -10.71
N LEU A 205 9.65 2.02 -9.67
CA LEU A 205 8.47 2.28 -8.83
C LEU A 205 8.60 3.63 -8.12
N ILE A 206 9.77 3.94 -7.56
CA ILE A 206 10.06 5.24 -6.94
C ILE A 206 9.90 6.37 -7.95
N GLU A 207 10.46 6.23 -9.15
CA GLU A 207 10.33 7.23 -10.21
C GLU A 207 8.87 7.49 -10.58
N ARG A 208 8.09 6.42 -10.79
CA ARG A 208 6.66 6.52 -11.11
C ARG A 208 5.88 7.18 -9.98
N TYR A 209 6.13 6.80 -8.72
CA TYR A 209 5.50 7.44 -7.56
C TYR A 209 5.76 8.94 -7.51
N CYS A 210 7.04 9.33 -7.63
CA CYS A 210 7.44 10.73 -7.61
C CYS A 210 6.85 11.53 -8.77
N GLN A 211 6.69 10.92 -9.96
CA GLN A 211 6.00 11.54 -11.10
C GLN A 211 4.49 11.71 -10.81
N MET A 212 3.82 10.67 -10.32
CA MET A 212 2.38 10.69 -10.00
C MET A 212 2.05 11.72 -8.90
N LYS A 213 2.91 11.85 -7.88
CA LYS A 213 2.76 12.87 -6.83
C LYS A 213 3.22 14.28 -7.26
N GLY A 214 3.65 14.45 -8.51
CA GLY A 214 4.09 15.74 -9.06
C GLY A 214 5.38 16.27 -8.42
N MET A 215 6.22 15.40 -7.86
CA MET A 215 7.50 15.78 -7.24
C MET A 215 8.60 15.98 -8.29
N ILE A 216 8.50 15.32 -9.44
CA ILE A 216 9.43 15.45 -10.56
C ILE A 216 8.70 15.57 -11.90
N LYS A 217 9.37 16.15 -12.90
CA LYS A 217 8.87 16.16 -14.29
C LYS A 217 9.01 14.77 -14.92
N PRO A 218 8.04 14.33 -15.74
CA PRO A 218 8.14 13.07 -16.47
C PRO A 218 9.44 13.01 -17.29
N SER A 219 10.22 11.95 -17.10
CA SER A 219 11.34 11.64 -17.98
C SER A 219 10.78 11.03 -19.28
N LEU A 220 11.24 11.51 -20.44
CA LEU A 220 10.80 10.97 -21.74
C LEU A 220 11.20 9.49 -21.86
N LYS A 221 10.20 8.61 -21.69
CA LYS A 221 10.16 7.16 -22.04
C LYS A 221 11.04 6.20 -21.21
N ILE A 222 10.54 5.77 -20.05
CA ILE A 222 10.97 4.51 -19.38
C ILE A 222 9.74 3.79 -18.81
N PHE A 223 8.78 3.35 -19.62
CA PHE A 223 7.82 2.34 -19.16
C PHE A 223 7.40 1.43 -20.32
N LYS A 224 8.09 0.29 -20.46
CA LYS A 224 7.45 -0.93 -20.95
C LYS A 224 7.03 -1.70 -19.70
N GLN A 225 5.78 -2.14 -19.69
CA GLN A 225 5.17 -2.91 -18.60
C GLN A 225 6.11 -4.05 -18.15
N PHE A 226 6.37 -4.14 -16.85
CA PHE A 226 7.30 -5.13 -16.30
C PHE A 226 6.78 -6.56 -16.56
N LYS A 227 7.34 -7.25 -17.56
CA LYS A 227 7.35 -8.71 -17.61
C LYS A 227 8.54 -9.19 -16.78
N ILE A 228 8.31 -9.72 -15.59
CA ILE A 228 9.37 -10.46 -14.88
C ILE A 228 9.30 -11.91 -15.35
N LYS A 229 10.48 -12.47 -15.67
CA LYS A 229 10.62 -13.85 -16.10
C LYS A 229 10.34 -14.75 -14.89
N THR A 230 9.30 -15.56 -14.98
CA THR A 230 9.15 -16.76 -14.17
C THR A 230 9.63 -17.94 -15.00
N ASP A 231 10.78 -18.51 -14.64
CA ASP A 231 11.09 -19.88 -15.00
C ASP A 231 10.12 -20.77 -14.23
N ASN A 232 9.02 -21.17 -14.88
CA ASN A 232 8.26 -22.41 -14.65
C ASN A 232 6.92 -22.35 -15.40
N GLU A 233 6.94 -22.76 -16.66
CA GLU A 233 5.79 -23.41 -17.28
C GLU A 233 6.22 -24.83 -17.66
N ASN A 234 5.90 -25.78 -16.78
CA ASN A 234 5.72 -27.17 -17.21
C ASN A 234 4.37 -27.23 -17.93
N GLY A 235 4.40 -27.07 -19.25
CA GLY A 235 3.35 -27.53 -20.15
C GLY A 235 3.83 -28.79 -20.85
N ASN A 236 3.26 -29.93 -20.48
CA ASN A 236 3.23 -31.10 -21.36
C ASN A 236 2.39 -30.73 -22.59
N GLU A 237 2.93 -30.95 -23.79
CA GLU A 237 2.31 -31.78 -24.83
C GLU A 237 3.16 -31.76 -26.12
N ASP A 238 3.64 -32.96 -26.44
CA ASP A 238 3.75 -33.63 -27.73
C ASP A 238 4.71 -33.23 -28.87
N GLU A 239 5.22 -34.31 -29.44
CA GLU A 239 6.28 -34.51 -30.41
C GLU A 239 5.97 -33.95 -31.82
N ASN A 240 6.96 -33.28 -32.44
CA ASN A 240 7.58 -33.79 -33.67
C ASN A 240 8.84 -33.00 -34.08
N SER A 241 9.87 -33.74 -34.50
CA SER A 241 11.20 -33.26 -34.95
C SER A 241 11.16 -32.79 -36.44
N PRO A 242 12.22 -32.24 -37.09
CA PRO A 242 13.66 -32.45 -36.82
C PRO A 242 14.64 -31.24 -36.92
N LYS A 243 15.63 -31.29 -36.03
CA LYS A 243 17.02 -30.77 -36.06
C LYS A 243 17.44 -29.82 -37.21
N LYS A 244 17.90 -28.61 -36.86
CA LYS A 244 19.06 -27.95 -37.48
C LYS A 244 19.75 -26.92 -36.55
N LYS A 245 21.06 -27.15 -36.37
CA LYS A 245 22.16 -26.25 -35.91
C LYS A 245 21.97 -25.39 -34.66
N LYS A 246 22.71 -25.76 -33.61
CA LYS A 246 23.15 -24.87 -32.52
C LYS A 246 24.26 -23.96 -33.07
N GLU A 247 24.03 -22.67 -33.13
CA GLU A 247 25.04 -21.62 -33.21
C GLU A 247 24.59 -20.43 -32.34
N ASP A 248 25.51 -19.98 -31.49
CA ASP A 248 25.56 -18.86 -30.54
C ASP A 248 24.35 -17.92 -30.35
N SER A 249 23.65 -18.07 -29.22
CA SER A 249 22.56 -17.20 -28.76
C SER A 249 22.93 -16.22 -27.62
N ARG A 250 24.23 -16.01 -27.34
CA ARG A 250 24.69 -15.09 -26.27
C ARG A 250 25.26 -13.77 -26.79
N ASN A 251 25.66 -13.70 -28.07
CA ASN A 251 26.20 -12.46 -28.63
C ASN A 251 25.11 -11.51 -29.17
N SER A 252 23.95 -12.02 -29.59
CA SER A 252 22.90 -11.17 -30.18
C SER A 252 22.25 -10.22 -29.17
N SER A 253 22.10 -10.63 -27.90
CA SER A 253 21.47 -9.77 -26.88
C SER A 253 22.37 -8.64 -26.40
N ILE A 254 23.70 -8.83 -26.43
CA ILE A 254 24.66 -7.80 -26.02
C ILE A 254 24.81 -6.75 -27.13
N GLU A 255 24.81 -7.17 -28.40
CA GLU A 255 24.85 -6.26 -29.54
C GLU A 255 23.59 -5.39 -29.64
N GLU A 256 22.40 -5.99 -29.43
CA GLU A 256 21.12 -5.24 -29.41
C GLU A 256 21.06 -4.20 -28.26
N ASP A 257 21.59 -4.54 -27.08
CA ASP A 257 21.63 -3.63 -25.93
C ASP A 257 22.65 -2.48 -26.12
N ILE A 258 23.80 -2.75 -26.78
CA ILE A 258 24.81 -1.73 -27.08
C ILE A 258 24.32 -0.77 -28.17
N GLU A 259 23.67 -1.29 -29.21
CA GLU A 259 23.11 -0.48 -30.31
C GLU A 259 22.02 0.47 -29.79
N TYR A 260 21.13 -0.02 -28.91
CA TYR A 260 20.10 0.80 -28.28
C TYR A 260 20.67 1.94 -27.40
N VAL A 261 21.73 1.66 -26.63
CA VAL A 261 22.40 2.68 -25.81
C VAL A 261 23.16 3.70 -26.69
N SER A 262 23.80 3.24 -27.76
CA SER A 262 24.47 4.10 -28.75
C SER A 262 23.50 5.06 -29.44
N ASP A 263 22.32 4.57 -29.82
CA ASP A 263 21.27 5.40 -30.44
C ASP A 263 20.74 6.48 -29.48
N ILE A 264 20.58 6.15 -28.20
CA ILE A 264 20.14 7.10 -27.17
C ILE A 264 21.20 8.18 -26.92
N LEU A 265 22.47 7.81 -26.82
CA LEU A 265 23.58 8.77 -26.63
C LEU A 265 23.71 9.71 -27.82
N THR A 266 23.57 9.18 -29.03
CA THR A 266 23.60 9.96 -30.28
C THR A 266 22.42 10.94 -30.36
N LYS A 267 21.25 10.54 -29.86
CA LYS A 267 20.07 11.41 -29.76
C LYS A 267 20.20 12.50 -28.70
N ARG A 268 20.94 12.26 -27.61
CA ARG A 268 21.28 13.31 -26.62
C ARG A 268 22.29 14.32 -27.16
N LEU A 269 23.29 13.86 -27.91
CA LEU A 269 24.32 14.75 -28.51
C LEU A 269 23.74 15.68 -29.59
N SER A 270 22.64 15.31 -30.23
CA SER A 270 21.92 16.16 -31.19
C SER A 270 21.06 17.22 -30.50
N ILE A 271 20.37 16.88 -29.40
CA ILE A 271 19.54 17.82 -28.63
C ILE A 271 20.39 18.91 -27.94
N SER A 272 21.59 18.57 -27.46
CA SER A 272 22.49 19.56 -26.85
C SER A 272 23.02 20.62 -27.84
N LYS A 273 22.89 20.40 -29.16
CA LYS A 273 23.30 21.38 -30.18
C LYS A 273 22.21 22.40 -30.53
N GLU A 274 20.95 22.14 -30.20
CA GLU A 274 19.82 23.04 -30.50
C GLU A 274 19.53 24.08 -29.40
N ASN A 275 20.02 23.87 -28.16
CA ASN A 275 19.70 24.74 -27.01
C ASN A 275 20.62 25.95 -26.80
N ASN A 276 21.48 26.31 -27.76
CA ASN A 276 22.41 27.44 -27.63
C ASN A 276 21.92 28.74 -28.27
N ASN A 277 20.61 29.04 -28.26
CA ASN A 277 20.11 30.37 -28.65
C ASN A 277 18.74 30.68 -28.01
N THR A 278 18.72 31.27 -26.81
CA THR A 278 17.90 32.47 -26.51
C THR A 278 18.20 33.03 -25.12
N THR A 279 18.64 34.29 -25.12
CA THR A 279 18.87 35.18 -23.99
C THR A 279 17.58 35.86 -23.52
N ALA A 280 17.48 36.05 -22.20
CA ALA A 280 16.85 37.14 -21.45
C ALA A 280 15.42 37.60 -21.79
N ASP A 281 14.52 37.54 -20.79
CA ASP A 281 14.05 38.77 -20.13
C ASP A 281 13.36 38.53 -18.79
N ASN A 282 13.74 39.33 -17.80
CA ASN A 282 13.24 39.36 -16.43
C ASN A 282 12.38 40.61 -16.28
N GLN A 283 11.11 40.49 -15.87
CA GLN A 283 10.42 41.58 -15.17
C GLN A 283 9.61 41.06 -13.99
N VAL A 284 9.87 41.71 -12.86
CA VAL A 284 9.36 41.47 -11.51
C VAL A 284 8.05 42.24 -11.34
N THR A 285 7.02 41.61 -10.76
CA THR A 285 5.95 42.33 -10.05
C THR A 285 5.57 41.58 -8.77
N SER A 286 5.56 42.36 -7.69
CA SER A 286 5.51 42.00 -6.28
C SER A 286 4.11 41.66 -5.78
N ALA A 287 3.86 40.38 -5.45
CA ALA A 287 2.74 39.92 -4.61
C ALA A 287 3.02 38.56 -3.90
N SER A 288 4.29 38.13 -3.80
CA SER A 288 4.65 36.70 -3.85
C SER A 288 5.09 36.04 -2.52
N SER A 289 5.27 36.79 -1.44
CA SER A 289 6.13 36.34 -0.33
C SER A 289 5.66 35.08 0.41
N GLN A 290 4.36 34.98 0.75
CA GLN A 290 3.82 33.85 1.52
C GLN A 290 3.58 32.58 0.68
N GLN A 291 3.23 32.74 -0.59
CA GLN A 291 3.06 31.63 -1.53
C GLN A 291 4.39 31.05 -1.99
N GLU A 292 5.43 31.89 -2.15
CA GLU A 292 6.78 31.42 -2.47
C GLU A 292 7.42 30.64 -1.31
N GLU A 293 7.20 31.08 -0.06
CA GLU A 293 7.74 30.41 1.12
C GLU A 293 7.10 29.04 1.34
N SER A 294 5.78 28.94 1.20
CA SER A 294 5.05 27.66 1.27
C SER A 294 5.46 26.68 0.16
N LYS A 295 5.69 27.18 -1.07
CA LYS A 295 6.22 26.38 -2.19
C LYS A 295 7.66 25.93 -1.95
N LYS A 296 8.53 26.80 -1.42
CA LYS A 296 9.91 26.46 -1.06
C LYS A 296 9.97 25.39 0.03
N ILE A 297 9.14 25.49 1.07
CA ILE A 297 9.05 24.49 2.15
C ILE A 297 8.55 23.15 1.62
N LYS A 298 7.48 23.14 0.80
CA LYS A 298 6.97 21.91 0.18
C LYS A 298 8.02 21.25 -0.72
N ASN A 299 8.73 22.03 -1.53
CA ASN A 299 9.80 21.53 -2.39
C ASN A 299 10.96 20.95 -1.58
N LYS A 300 11.36 21.58 -0.46
CA LYS A 300 12.38 21.05 0.43
C LYS A 300 11.95 19.70 1.03
N LYS A 301 10.72 19.59 1.55
CA LYS A 301 10.17 18.34 2.09
C LYS A 301 10.11 17.23 1.02
N ASN A 302 9.73 17.56 -0.21
CA ASN A 302 9.72 16.62 -1.32
C ASN A 302 11.13 16.11 -1.63
N LEU A 303 12.13 16.99 -1.64
CA LEU A 303 13.53 16.61 -1.90
C LEU A 303 14.08 15.68 -0.80
N GLU A 304 13.82 16.01 0.47
CA GLU A 304 14.19 15.16 1.61
C GLU A 304 13.52 13.77 1.53
N TYR A 305 12.26 13.72 1.12
CA TYR A 305 11.54 12.46 0.95
C TYR A 305 12.08 11.63 -0.22
N ILE A 306 12.35 12.26 -1.37
CA ILE A 306 13.01 11.59 -2.51
C ILE A 306 14.35 11.01 -2.08
N GLN A 307 15.15 11.77 -1.33
CA GLN A 307 16.42 11.27 -0.83
C GLN A 307 16.23 10.02 0.05
N LYS A 308 15.27 10.03 0.98
CA LYS A 308 14.94 8.84 1.80
C LYS A 308 14.55 7.63 0.96
N LEU A 309 13.83 7.81 -0.15
CA LEU A 309 13.48 6.72 -1.07
C LEU A 309 14.72 6.19 -1.79
N LEU A 310 15.56 7.08 -2.33
CA LEU A 310 16.78 6.71 -3.05
C LEU A 310 17.81 6.01 -2.16
N GLU A 311 17.90 6.38 -0.87
CA GLU A 311 18.75 5.70 0.11
C GLU A 311 18.36 4.22 0.33
N THR A 312 17.13 3.83 -0.01
CA THR A 312 16.71 2.43 0.04
C THR A 312 17.23 1.59 -1.14
N ILE A 313 17.83 2.23 -2.16
CA ILE A 313 18.28 1.59 -3.39
C ILE A 313 19.79 1.35 -3.35
N LYS A 314 20.19 0.09 -3.53
CA LYS A 314 21.60 -0.31 -3.62
C LYS A 314 22.09 -0.26 -5.07
N PHE A 315 22.34 0.93 -5.58
CA PHE A 315 22.76 1.14 -6.98
C PHE A 315 24.00 0.33 -7.39
N THR A 316 24.94 0.09 -6.49
CA THR A 316 26.16 -0.70 -6.76
C THR A 316 25.89 -2.17 -7.06
N SER A 317 24.66 -2.65 -6.83
CA SER A 317 24.26 -4.00 -7.23
C SER A 317 23.71 -4.09 -8.66
N MET A 318 23.51 -2.95 -9.34
CA MET A 318 23.12 -2.91 -10.75
C MET A 318 24.33 -3.03 -11.66
N SER A 319 24.14 -3.57 -12.87
CA SER A 319 25.12 -3.41 -13.94
C SER A 319 25.17 -1.96 -14.44
N ALA A 320 26.28 -1.57 -15.08
CA ALA A 320 26.41 -0.25 -15.70
C ALA A 320 25.32 0.00 -16.75
N ILE A 321 24.93 -1.03 -17.51
CA ILE A 321 23.87 -0.95 -18.52
C ILE A 321 22.51 -0.74 -17.87
N GLU A 322 22.19 -1.49 -16.80
CA GLU A 322 20.94 -1.31 -16.06
C GLU A 322 20.82 0.07 -15.43
N PHE A 323 21.93 0.57 -14.88
CA PHE A 323 22.00 1.91 -14.32
C PHE A 323 21.77 2.97 -15.41
N CYS A 324 22.52 2.91 -16.50
CA CYS A 324 22.42 3.88 -17.60
C CYS A 324 21.05 3.85 -18.30
N SER A 325 20.41 2.69 -18.42
CA SER A 325 19.08 2.54 -19.03
C SER A 325 17.91 2.85 -18.08
N GLY A 326 18.16 3.01 -16.78
CA GLY A 326 17.16 3.34 -15.76
C GLY A 326 17.56 4.60 -14.98
N PRO A 327 18.16 4.47 -13.78
CA PRO A 327 18.51 5.62 -12.94
C PRO A 327 19.33 6.73 -13.61
N GLY A 328 20.23 6.41 -14.54
CA GLY A 328 21.04 7.37 -15.29
C GLY A 328 20.23 8.27 -16.23
N MET A 329 19.03 7.84 -16.65
CA MET A 329 18.10 8.63 -17.47
C MET A 329 17.10 9.43 -16.63
N SER A 330 16.98 9.13 -15.33
CA SER A 330 16.00 9.73 -14.45
C SER A 330 16.35 11.17 -14.05
N ASN A 331 15.31 11.94 -13.73
CA ASN A 331 15.42 13.28 -13.16
C ASN A 331 15.46 13.27 -11.62
N LEU A 332 15.43 12.10 -10.98
CA LEU A 332 15.48 11.95 -9.52
C LEU A 332 16.86 12.28 -8.91
N MET A 333 17.92 12.26 -9.72
CA MET A 333 19.30 12.45 -9.29
C MET A 333 19.99 13.51 -10.16
N THR A 334 20.94 14.22 -9.58
CA THR A 334 21.80 15.15 -10.32
C THR A 334 22.80 14.40 -11.19
N ASP A 335 23.33 15.06 -12.21
CA ASP A 335 24.32 14.43 -13.09
C ASP A 335 25.63 14.09 -12.35
N THR A 336 25.99 14.88 -11.33
CA THR A 336 27.09 14.55 -10.42
C THR A 336 26.84 13.25 -9.65
N GLN A 337 25.65 13.09 -9.06
CA GLN A 337 25.28 11.86 -8.36
C GLN A 337 25.30 10.65 -9.30
N LYS A 338 24.81 10.82 -10.54
CA LYS A 338 24.82 9.75 -11.54
C LYS A 338 26.24 9.32 -11.90
N TYR A 339 27.14 10.28 -12.13
CA TYR A 339 28.55 10.00 -12.43
C TYR A 339 29.23 9.24 -11.27
N ASP A 340 29.04 9.71 -10.04
CA ASP A 340 29.62 9.09 -8.85
C ASP A 340 29.15 7.63 -8.67
N ILE A 341 27.84 7.40 -8.85
CA ILE A 341 27.26 6.06 -8.73
C ILE A 341 27.78 5.15 -9.85
N LEU A 342 27.79 5.61 -11.10
CA LEU A 342 28.28 4.83 -12.24
C LEU A 342 29.77 4.48 -12.07
N SER A 343 30.59 5.42 -11.62
CA SER A 343 32.00 5.19 -11.31
C SER A 343 32.15 4.08 -10.26
N ARG A 344 31.37 4.14 -9.16
CA ARG A 344 31.37 3.08 -8.14
C ARG A 344 30.95 1.72 -8.71
N ILE A 345 29.93 1.68 -9.56
CA ILE A 345 29.48 0.43 -10.22
C ILE A 345 30.62 -0.20 -11.04
N CYS A 346 31.30 0.61 -11.87
CA CYS A 346 32.43 0.14 -12.67
C CYS A 346 33.56 -0.40 -11.78
N LEU A 347 33.95 0.36 -10.75
CA LEU A 347 34.98 -0.06 -9.80
C LEU A 347 34.62 -1.34 -9.06
N THR A 348 33.36 -1.54 -8.66
CA THR A 348 32.95 -2.77 -7.96
C THR A 348 32.94 -4.01 -8.86
N ASN A 349 32.69 -3.85 -10.16
CA ASN A 349 32.66 -4.98 -11.10
C ASN A 349 34.05 -5.49 -11.46
N ASP A 350 35.06 -4.63 -11.47
CA ASP A 350 36.46 -4.99 -11.77
C ASP A 350 37.12 -5.89 -10.69
N PHE A 351 36.57 -5.94 -9.48
CA PHE A 351 37.07 -6.78 -8.38
C PHE A 351 36.34 -8.12 -8.19
N SER A 352 35.40 -8.48 -9.07
CA SER A 352 34.79 -9.82 -9.04
C SER A 352 35.79 -10.86 -9.61
N PRO A 353 36.28 -11.84 -8.82
CA PRO A 353 37.21 -12.83 -9.34
C PRO A 353 36.50 -13.68 -10.39
N LYS A 354 36.93 -13.56 -11.66
CA LYS A 354 36.45 -14.42 -12.75
C LYS A 354 36.62 -15.89 -12.33
N PRO A 355 35.58 -16.73 -12.41
CA PRO A 355 35.72 -18.15 -12.11
C PRO A 355 36.77 -18.74 -13.06
N LYS A 356 37.82 -19.34 -12.48
CA LYS A 356 38.85 -20.05 -13.23
C LYS A 356 38.17 -21.14 -14.05
N GLN A 357 38.19 -21.01 -15.38
CA GLN A 357 37.84 -22.11 -16.28
C GLN A 357 38.87 -23.21 -16.05
N SER A 358 38.50 -24.27 -15.32
CA SER A 358 39.29 -25.49 -15.25
C SER A 358 39.13 -26.23 -16.57
N HIS A 359 40.15 -26.12 -17.43
CA HIS A 359 40.35 -27.11 -18.48
C HIS A 359 40.66 -28.45 -17.83
N HIS A 360 39.65 -29.28 -17.62
CA HIS A 360 39.87 -30.72 -17.43
C HIS A 360 39.86 -31.39 -18.80
N SER A 361 41.08 -31.67 -19.29
CA SER A 361 41.27 -32.61 -20.38
C SER A 361 40.71 -33.96 -19.94
N ARG A 362 39.77 -34.46 -20.75
CA ARG A 362 39.33 -35.86 -20.70
C ARG A 362 40.54 -36.77 -20.76
N ASN A 363 40.72 -37.60 -19.73
CA ASN A 363 41.29 -38.92 -19.93
C ASN A 363 40.24 -39.95 -19.52
N SER A 364 39.70 -40.60 -20.56
CA SER A 364 38.95 -41.84 -20.49
C SER A 364 39.71 -42.89 -19.70
N HIS A 365 39.05 -43.58 -18.78
CA HIS A 365 39.22 -45.02 -18.59
C HIS A 365 37.89 -45.61 -18.11
N SER A 366 37.41 -46.57 -18.89
CA SER A 366 36.22 -47.36 -18.61
C SER A 366 36.49 -48.28 -17.42
N PHE A 367 35.55 -48.42 -16.49
CA PHE A 367 35.36 -49.69 -15.80
C PHE A 367 33.87 -49.91 -15.55
N ARG A 368 33.44 -51.07 -16.01
CA ARG A 368 32.12 -51.70 -15.87
C ARG A 368 32.13 -52.59 -14.61
N PHE A 369 30.93 -52.99 -14.19
CA PHE A 369 30.59 -54.04 -13.19
C PHE A 369 30.45 -53.54 -11.75
N TYR A 370 29.41 -53.87 -10.97
CA TYR A 370 28.25 -54.78 -11.11
C TYR A 370 27.01 -54.12 -10.48
#